data_AF-A0A9P9J555-F1
#
_entry.id   AF-A0A9P9J555-F1
#
_cell.length_a   1.000
_cell.length_b   1.000
_cell.length_c   1.000
_cell.angle_alpha   90.00
_cell.angle_beta   90.00
_cell.angle_gamma   90.00
#
_symmetry.space_group_name_H-M   'P 1'
#
loop_
_entity.id
_entity.type
_entity.pdbx_description
1 polymer ?
#
loop_
_entity_poly.entity_id
_entity_poly.type
_entity_poly.pdbx_seq_one_letter_code
_entity_poly.pdbx_strand_id
1 'polypeptide(L)'
;MGSIFRTDEPIPTTNGPFPTEDELIQSMIERYIQDCGATMQQQADLYNRVLPKVLRGSEEPVFTHAKFKPNNAIIRPGGDIVILDWAVSGSYPSYWEYAIAMLACGNWKGDWHAYIAKILEEYPSH
;
A
#
# COMPACT_ATOMS: atom_id res chain seq x y z
N MET A 1 1.36 11.73 -7.78
CA MET A 1 1.35 11.65 -6.31
C MET A 1 2.57 10.82 -5.91
N GLY A 2 3.51 11.37 -5.15
CA GLY A 2 4.50 10.53 -4.47
C GLY A 2 3.77 9.60 -3.51
N SER A 3 4.21 8.35 -3.39
CA SER A 3 3.68 7.49 -2.34
C SER A 3 4.05 8.12 -1.01
N ILE A 4 3.07 8.32 -0.12
CA ILE A 4 3.30 8.74 1.27
C ILE A 4 4.18 7.73 2.04
N PHE A 5 4.49 6.58 1.42
CA PHE A 5 5.26 5.47 1.98
C PHE A 5 6.62 5.26 1.30
N ARG A 6 7.03 6.13 0.37
CA ARG A 6 8.31 5.95 -0.33
C ARG A 6 9.44 6.52 0.51
N THR A 7 10.32 5.65 0.97
CA THR A 7 11.63 6.03 1.50
C THR A 7 12.71 5.66 0.47
N ASP A 8 13.74 6.50 0.32
CA ASP A 8 14.85 6.18 -0.60
C ASP A 8 15.74 5.04 -0.04
N GLU A 9 15.72 4.82 1.28
CA GLU A 9 16.29 3.64 1.95
C GLU A 9 15.22 2.97 2.83
N PRO A 10 15.21 1.63 2.97
CA PRO A 10 14.26 0.95 3.84
C PRO A 10 14.51 1.33 5.31
N ILE A 11 13.52 1.94 5.94
CA ILE A 11 13.57 2.28 7.37
C ILE A 11 12.65 1.28 8.10
N PRO A 12 13.20 0.33 8.88
CA PRO A 12 12.42 -0.75 9.51
C PRO A 12 11.26 -0.25 10.38
N THR A 13 11.43 0.91 11.02
CA THR A 13 10.39 1.52 11.86
C THR A 13 9.21 2.08 11.06
N THR A 14 9.30 2.17 9.74
CA THR A 14 8.20 2.69 8.89
C THR A 14 7.77 1.75 7.78
N ASN A 15 8.57 0.74 7.45
CA ASN A 15 8.25 -0.23 6.39
C ASN A 15 7.87 -1.61 6.96
N GLY A 16 7.88 -1.75 8.29
CA GLY A 16 7.54 -2.97 9.01
C GLY A 16 8.68 -3.99 9.05
N PRO A 17 8.40 -5.24 9.50
CA PRO A 17 7.07 -5.75 9.84
C PRO A 17 6.46 -5.06 11.06
N PHE A 18 5.14 -4.86 11.02
CA PHE A 18 4.36 -4.35 12.15
C PHE A 18 3.55 -5.49 12.77
N PRO A 19 3.66 -5.75 14.08
CA PRO A 19 2.89 -6.75 14.79
C PRO A 19 1.37 -6.55 14.73
N THR A 20 0.92 -5.29 14.60
CA THR A 20 -0.50 -4.94 14.59
C THR A 20 -0.78 -3.81 13.59
N GLU A 21 -2.02 -3.72 13.12
CA GLU A 21 -2.46 -2.60 12.29
C GLU A 21 -2.39 -1.25 13.02
N ASP A 22 -2.63 -1.23 14.35
CA ASP A 22 -2.51 0.00 15.14
C ASP A 22 -1.06 0.52 15.14
N GLU A 23 -0.06 -0.36 15.26
CA GLU A 23 1.36 0.02 15.14
C GLU A 23 1.73 0.50 13.73
N LEU A 24 1.19 -0.14 12.70
CA LEU A 24 1.33 0.33 11.32
C LEU A 24 0.75 1.74 11.17
N ILE A 25 -0.52 1.94 11.55
CA ILE A 25 -1.23 3.20 11.39
C ILE A 25 -0.51 4.33 12.14
N GLN A 26 -0.08 4.08 13.37
CA GLN A 26 0.67 5.04 14.16
C GLN A 26 2.00 5.40 13.47
N SER A 27 2.72 4.40 12.95
CA SER A 27 3.97 4.61 12.22
C SER A 27 3.76 5.42 10.93
N MET A 28 2.64 5.24 10.23
CA MET A 28 2.28 6.03 9.05
C MET A 28 2.05 7.51 9.41
N ILE A 29 1.35 7.78 10.52
CA ILE A 29 1.09 9.13 11.01
C ILE A 29 2.40 9.81 11.43
N GLU A 30 3.23 9.11 12.19
CA GLU A 30 4.52 9.63 12.65
C GLU A 30 5.45 9.96 11.49
N ARG A 31 5.54 9.08 10.48
CA ARG A 31 6.28 9.35 9.24
C ARG A 31 5.76 10.59 8.53
N TYR A 32 4.45 10.72 8.36
CA TYR A 32 3.85 11.90 7.74
C TYR A 32 4.23 13.20 8.46
N ILE A 33 4.18 13.19 9.79
CA ILE A 33 4.57 14.34 10.62
C ILE A 33 6.06 14.65 10.48
N GLN A 34 6.92 13.63 10.46
CA GLN A 34 8.37 13.79 10.28
C GLN A 34 8.71 14.42 8.92
N ASP A 35 8.07 13.95 7.84
CA ASP A 35 8.35 14.39 6.49
C ASP A 35 7.81 15.81 6.20
N CYS A 36 6.66 16.17 6.78
CA CYS A 36 5.99 17.45 6.52
C CYS A 36 6.35 18.55 7.54
N GLY A 37 6.84 18.18 8.72
CA GLY A 37 7.07 19.10 9.84
C GLY A 37 5.82 19.87 10.28
N ALA A 38 6.02 21.00 10.94
CA ALA A 38 4.93 21.83 11.51
C ALA A 38 3.97 22.45 10.46
N THR A 39 4.26 22.32 9.16
CA THR A 39 3.48 22.95 8.09
C THR A 39 2.16 22.22 7.76
N MET A 40 1.99 20.98 8.24
CA MET A 40 0.83 20.13 7.93
C MET A 40 0.07 19.67 9.18
N GLN A 41 0.07 20.46 10.25
CA GLN A 41 -0.55 20.08 11.53
C GLN A 41 -2.03 19.71 11.38
N GLN A 42 -2.80 20.43 10.55
CA GLN A 42 -4.22 20.14 10.34
C GLN A 42 -4.46 18.79 9.67
N GLN A 43 -3.59 18.39 8.74
CA GLN A 43 -3.63 17.09 8.08
C GLN A 43 -3.18 15.98 9.03
N ALA A 44 -2.16 16.23 9.84
CA ALA A 44 -1.73 15.30 10.88
C ALA A 44 -2.86 15.05 11.89
N ASP A 45 -3.57 16.09 12.32
CA ASP A 45 -4.73 15.97 13.21
C ASP A 45 -5.87 15.17 12.55
N LEU A 46 -6.10 15.40 11.25
CA LEU A 46 -7.05 14.61 10.46
C LEU A 46 -6.64 13.14 10.41
N TYR A 47 -5.39 12.84 10.11
CA TYR A 47 -4.88 11.47 10.00
C TYR A 47 -4.93 10.74 11.34
N ASN A 48 -4.51 11.37 12.42
CA ASN A 48 -4.67 10.85 13.78
C ASN A 48 -6.12 10.47 14.09
N ARG A 49 -7.08 11.27 13.66
CA ARG A 49 -8.51 11.03 13.92
C ARG A 49 -9.15 9.98 13.01
N VAL A 50 -8.66 9.87 11.77
CA VAL A 50 -9.35 9.12 10.70
C VAL A 50 -8.65 7.81 10.35
N LEU A 51 -7.32 7.78 10.22
CA LEU A 51 -6.60 6.58 9.79
C LEU A 51 -6.88 5.36 10.70
N PRO A 52 -6.92 5.49 12.04
CA PRO A 52 -7.29 4.37 12.91
C PRO A 52 -8.70 3.80 12.69
N LYS A 53 -9.57 4.52 11.99
CA LYS A 53 -10.96 4.11 11.72
C LYS A 53 -11.18 3.58 10.32
N VAL A 54 -10.35 3.97 9.36
CA VAL A 54 -10.52 3.64 7.94
C VAL A 54 -9.46 2.68 7.41
N LEU A 55 -8.31 2.59 8.08
CA LEU A 55 -7.23 1.70 7.64
C LEU A 55 -7.25 0.33 8.30
N ARG A 56 -8.19 0.09 9.24
CA ARG A 56 -8.33 -1.21 9.88
C ARG A 56 -8.81 -2.25 8.89
N GLY A 57 -8.27 -3.45 9.02
CA GLY A 57 -8.73 -4.63 8.33
C GLY A 57 -8.72 -5.89 9.16
N SER A 58 -7.79 -6.80 8.89
CA SER A 58 -7.76 -8.15 9.49
C SER A 58 -6.89 -8.25 10.75
N GLU A 59 -6.67 -7.13 11.45
CA GLU A 59 -5.86 -6.95 12.67
C GLU A 59 -4.34 -7.14 12.49
N GLU A 60 -3.91 -8.05 11.60
CA GLU A 60 -2.51 -8.28 11.26
C GLU A 60 -2.16 -7.76 9.85
N PRO A 61 -1.17 -6.84 9.74
CA PRO A 61 -0.63 -6.41 8.46
C PRO A 61 0.06 -7.56 7.70
N VAL A 62 -0.12 -7.60 6.38
CA VAL A 62 0.52 -8.57 5.49
C VAL A 62 1.50 -7.87 4.56
N PHE A 63 2.51 -8.60 4.08
CA PHE A 63 3.44 -8.05 3.11
C PHE A 63 2.76 -7.88 1.75
N THR A 64 2.72 -6.65 1.25
CA THR A 64 2.14 -6.30 -0.06
C THR A 64 3.18 -5.62 -0.95
N HIS A 65 2.97 -5.74 -2.26
CA HIS A 65 3.76 -5.01 -3.26
C HIS A 65 3.38 -3.52 -3.30
N ALA A 66 2.12 -3.19 -2.99
CA ALA A 66 1.54 -1.84 -2.96
C ALA A 66 1.68 -1.06 -4.28
N LYS A 67 1.94 -1.76 -5.39
CA LYS A 67 2.11 -1.20 -6.73
C LYS A 67 2.01 -2.28 -7.80
N PHE A 68 1.21 -3.32 -7.57
CA PHE A 68 1.08 -4.42 -8.52
C PHE A 68 0.20 -3.99 -9.69
N LYS A 69 0.77 -4.05 -10.89
CA LYS A 69 0.13 -3.67 -12.16
C LYS A 69 0.86 -4.36 -13.32
N PRO A 70 0.24 -4.48 -14.51
CA PRO A 70 0.78 -5.30 -15.60
C PRO A 70 2.23 -4.99 -16.00
N ASN A 71 2.63 -3.72 -16.01
CA ASN A 71 3.99 -3.34 -16.40
C ASN A 71 5.07 -3.64 -15.34
N ASN A 72 4.67 -4.07 -14.15
CA ASN A 72 5.56 -4.50 -13.08
C ASN A 72 5.68 -6.04 -13.02
N ALA A 73 5.02 -6.77 -13.93
CA ALA A 73 5.15 -8.23 -14.05
C ALA A 73 5.72 -8.58 -15.44
N ILE A 74 6.85 -9.30 -15.48
CA ILE A 74 7.50 -9.74 -16.71
C ILE A 74 7.48 -11.27 -16.78
N ILE A 75 7.12 -11.80 -17.95
CA ILE A 75 7.24 -13.23 -18.26
C ILE A 75 8.54 -13.44 -19.03
N ARG A 76 9.45 -14.25 -18.48
CA ARG A 76 10.73 -14.59 -19.13
C ARG A 76 10.54 -15.65 -20.22
N PRO A 77 11.48 -15.76 -21.19
CA PRO A 77 11.55 -16.93 -22.07
C PRO A 77 11.74 -18.20 -21.24
N GLY A 78 10.67 -18.99 -21.09
CA GLY A 78 10.60 -20.12 -20.14
C GLY A 78 9.33 -20.14 -19.28
N GLY A 79 8.61 -19.02 -19.20
CA GLY A 79 7.34 -18.92 -18.48
C GLY A 79 7.45 -18.40 -17.04
N ASP A 80 8.67 -18.20 -16.52
CA ASP A 80 8.87 -17.64 -15.19
C ASP A 80 8.36 -16.20 -15.10
N ILE A 81 7.69 -15.88 -13.99
CA ILE A 81 7.19 -14.55 -13.70
C ILE A 81 8.19 -13.83 -12.78
N VAL A 82 8.55 -12.60 -13.17
CA VAL A 82 9.36 -11.70 -12.36
C VAL A 82 8.53 -10.47 -12.02
N ILE A 83 8.44 -10.17 -10.72
CA ILE A 83 7.79 -8.97 -10.21
C ILE A 83 8.85 -7.91 -9.93
N LEU A 84 8.66 -6.71 -10.47
CA LEU A 84 9.57 -5.56 -10.39
C LEU A 84 8.97 -4.43 -9.55
N ASP A 85 9.79 -3.45 -9.17
CA ASP A 85 9.35 -2.17 -8.59
C ASP A 85 8.77 -2.29 -7.16
N TRP A 86 9.50 -3.04 -6.32
CA TRP A 86 9.25 -3.24 -4.88
C TRP A 86 9.50 -2.02 -3.99
N ALA A 87 9.80 -0.85 -4.56
CA ALA A 87 10.25 0.33 -3.81
C ALA A 87 9.21 0.90 -2.82
N VAL A 88 7.94 0.48 -2.93
CA VAL A 88 6.87 0.88 -2.00
C VAL A 88 6.23 -0.33 -1.30
N SER A 89 6.82 -1.51 -1.48
CA SER A 89 6.39 -2.72 -0.79
C SER A 89 6.62 -2.61 0.72
N GLY A 90 5.81 -3.33 1.48
CA GLY A 90 5.82 -3.22 2.94
C GLY A 90 4.69 -4.00 3.57
N SER A 91 4.57 -3.90 4.88
CA SER A 91 3.45 -4.49 5.62
C SER A 91 2.28 -3.52 5.66
N TYR A 92 1.14 -3.92 5.09
CA TYR A 92 -0.09 -3.10 4.98
C TYR A 92 -1.32 -3.94 5.36
N PRO A 93 -2.52 -3.35 5.53
CA PRO A 93 -3.72 -4.13 5.76
C PRO A 93 -3.97 -5.16 4.65
N SER A 94 -4.64 -6.27 4.96
CA SER A 94 -4.87 -7.39 4.02
C SER A 94 -5.54 -6.98 2.70
N TYR A 95 -6.45 -6.01 2.74
CA TYR A 95 -7.15 -5.51 1.55
C TYR A 95 -6.29 -4.59 0.66
N TRP A 96 -5.10 -4.19 1.12
CA TRP A 96 -4.35 -3.09 0.54
C TRP A 96 -3.92 -3.33 -0.91
N GLU A 97 -3.44 -4.53 -1.24
CA GLU A 97 -3.03 -4.83 -2.62
C GLU A 97 -4.23 -4.77 -3.57
N TYR A 98 -5.39 -5.29 -3.17
CA TYR A 98 -6.62 -5.21 -3.95
C TYR A 98 -7.04 -3.75 -4.18
N ALA A 99 -7.08 -2.95 -3.11
CA ALA A 99 -7.48 -1.55 -3.20
C ALA A 99 -6.55 -0.73 -4.13
N ILE A 100 -5.24 -0.89 -3.99
CA ILE A 100 -4.27 -0.18 -4.84
C ILE A 100 -4.31 -0.68 -6.28
N ALA A 101 -4.44 -1.99 -6.51
CA ALA A 101 -4.57 -2.54 -7.86
C ALA A 101 -5.84 -2.00 -8.57
N MET A 102 -6.95 -1.86 -7.85
CA MET A 102 -8.19 -1.27 -8.36
C MET A 102 -8.03 0.21 -8.71
N LEU A 103 -7.35 0.99 -7.86
CA LEU A 103 -7.01 2.38 -8.16
C LEU A 103 -6.07 2.50 -9.38
N ALA A 104 -5.26 1.48 -9.64
CA ALA A 104 -4.33 1.44 -10.77
C ALA A 104 -5.00 1.12 -12.12
N CYS A 105 -6.32 0.89 -12.19
CA CYS A 105 -7.07 0.65 -13.43
C CYS A 105 -7.09 1.84 -14.42
N GLY A 106 -6.48 3.00 -14.07
CA GLY A 106 -6.02 4.00 -15.04
C GLY A 106 -7.11 4.53 -15.97
N ASN A 107 -8.17 5.12 -15.42
CA ASN A 107 -9.37 5.58 -16.15
C ASN A 107 -10.01 4.49 -17.03
N TRP A 108 -9.87 3.22 -16.64
CA TRP A 108 -10.49 2.07 -17.32
C TRP A 108 -10.02 1.88 -18.78
N LYS A 109 -8.84 2.41 -19.13
CA LYS A 109 -8.32 2.36 -20.50
C LYS A 109 -7.77 0.99 -20.94
N GLY A 110 -7.78 0.00 -20.05
CA GLY A 110 -7.31 -1.36 -20.32
C GLY A 110 -8.12 -2.40 -19.55
N ASP A 111 -7.74 -3.66 -19.68
CA ASP A 111 -8.44 -4.82 -19.14
C ASP A 111 -7.91 -5.29 -17.77
N TRP A 112 -7.06 -4.49 -17.12
CA TRP A 112 -6.46 -4.85 -15.83
C TRP A 112 -7.50 -5.29 -14.78
N HIS A 113 -8.61 -4.56 -14.70
CA HIS A 113 -9.75 -4.86 -13.84
C HIS A 113 -10.30 -6.30 -14.00
N ALA A 114 -10.23 -6.86 -15.22
CA ALA A 114 -10.69 -8.23 -15.50
C ALA A 114 -9.73 -9.31 -14.98
N TYR A 115 -8.49 -8.95 -14.63
CA TYR A 115 -7.50 -9.88 -14.06
C TYR A 115 -7.37 -9.74 -12.55
N ILE A 116 -7.66 -8.58 -11.97
CA ILE A 116 -7.58 -8.38 -10.51
C ILE A 116 -8.36 -9.47 -9.78
N ALA A 117 -9.63 -9.68 -10.14
CA ALA A 117 -10.48 -10.70 -9.54
C ALA A 117 -10.00 -12.15 -9.75
N LYS A 118 -9.05 -12.38 -10.67
CA LYS A 118 -8.47 -13.70 -10.95
C LYS A 118 -7.20 -13.96 -10.15
N ILE A 119 -6.51 -12.92 -9.70
CA ILE A 119 -5.17 -13.01 -9.11
C ILE A 119 -5.09 -12.48 -7.68
N LEU A 120 -6.09 -11.71 -7.24
CA LEU A 120 -6.23 -11.21 -5.88
C LEU A 120 -7.60 -11.60 -5.32
N GLU A 121 -7.66 -11.80 -4.01
CA GLU A 121 -8.93 -11.85 -3.29
C GLU A 121 -9.59 -10.48 -3.32
N GLU A 122 -10.91 -10.45 -3.52
CA GLU A 122 -11.67 -9.22 -3.59
C GLU A 122 -12.09 -8.74 -2.20
N TYR A 123 -11.92 -7.44 -1.94
CA TYR A 123 -12.33 -6.80 -0.68
C TYR A 123 -13.38 -5.69 -0.94
N PRO A 124 -14.61 -6.04 -1.36
CA PRO A 124 -15.63 -5.07 -1.78
C PRO A 124 -16.32 -4.32 -0.63
N SER A 125 -16.07 -4.74 0.62
CA SER A 125 -16.78 -4.24 1.82
C SER A 125 -15.82 -3.77 2.92
N HIS A 126 -14.59 -3.43 2.53
CA HIS A 126 -13.54 -2.94 3.41
C HIS A 126 -13.42 -1.42 3.33
#